data_AF-B6BJW4-F1
#
_entry.id   AF-B6BJW4-F1
#
_cell.length_a   1.000
_cell.length_b   1.000
_cell.length_c   1.000
_cell.angle_alpha   90.00
_cell.angle_beta   90.00
_cell.angle_gamma   90.00
#
_symmetry.space_group_name_H-M   'P 1'
#
loop_
_entity.id
_entity.type
_entity.pdbx_description
1 polymer ?
#
loop_
_entity_poly.entity_id
_entity_poly.type
_entity_poly.pdbx_seq_one_letter_code
_entity_poly.pdbx_strand_id
1 'polypeptide(L)' 'MKDLIQVKNALWGLFIYDAISMPVHWYYKREYIKKDFGKITGYNDALHPHPESFMFRNTYSPDIESAKRLNRPYDILH' A
#
# COMPACT_ATOMS: atom_id res chain seq x y z
N MET A 1 -9.09 -4.55 35.55
CA MET A 1 -7.97 -3.67 35.11
C MET A 1 -7.00 -4.36 34.15
N LYS A 2 -6.58 -5.61 34.41
CA LYS A 2 -5.66 -6.37 33.54
C LYS A 2 -6.18 -6.54 32.09
N ASP A 3 -7.48 -6.79 31.93
CA ASP A 3 -8.10 -7.01 30.62
C ASP A 3 -8.15 -5.73 29.77
N LEU A 4 -8.35 -4.57 30.40
CA LEU A 4 -8.34 -3.27 29.70
C LEU A 4 -6.96 -2.95 29.12
N ILE A 5 -5.90 -3.29 29.87
CA ILE A 5 -4.51 -3.14 29.40
C ILE A 5 -4.24 -4.06 28.21
N GLN A 6 -4.73 -5.30 28.25
CA GLN A 6 -4.58 -6.24 27.13
C GLN A 6 -5.28 -5.75 25.86
N VAL A 7 -6.54 -5.30 25.97
CA VAL A 7 -7.29 -4.77 24.82
C VAL A 7 -6.60 -3.53 24.25
N LYS A 8 -6.17 -2.59 25.12
CA LYS A 8 -5.43 -1.41 24.68
C LYS A 8 -4.15 -1.79 23.94
N ASN A 9 -3.36 -2.71 24.48
CA ASN A 9 -2.12 -3.14 23.86
C ASN A 9 -2.35 -3.89 22.55
N ALA A 10 -3.44 -4.66 22.44
CA ALA A 10 -3.83 -5.32 21.19
C ALA A 10 -4.17 -4.30 20.10
N LEU A 11 -4.94 -3.26 20.44
CA LEU A 11 -5.27 -2.17 19.50
C LEU A 11 -4.02 -1.41 19.06
N TRP A 12 -3.11 -1.08 19.98
CA TRP A 12 -1.83 -0.48 19.61
C TRP A 12 -1.01 -1.39 18.70
N GLY A 13 -0.91 -2.68 19.04
CA GLY A 13 -0.22 -3.66 18.22
C GLY A 13 -0.78 -3.70 16.80
N LEU A 14 -2.10 -3.74 16.65
CA LEU A 14 -2.76 -3.74 15.35
C LEU A 14 -2.29 -2.57 14.46
N PHE A 15 -2.36 -1.34 14.97
CA PHE A 15 -1.97 -0.15 14.19
C PHE A 15 -0.47 -0.06 13.94
N ILE A 16 0.35 -0.42 14.93
CA ILE A 16 1.81 -0.39 14.81
C ILE A 16 2.28 -1.38 13.74
N TYR A 17 1.78 -2.61 13.77
CA TYR A 17 2.20 -3.65 12.81
C TYR A 17 1.65 -3.41 11.40
N ASP A 18 0.47 -2.82 11.26
CA ASP A 18 -0.05 -2.36 9.96
C ASP A 18 0.91 -1.33 9.34
N ALA A 19 1.23 -0.26 10.07
CA ALA A 19 2.14 0.79 9.61
C ALA A 19 3.56 0.28 9.31
N ILE A 20 4.11 -0.60 10.14
CA ILE A 20 5.45 -1.20 9.93
C ILE A 20 5.47 -2.10 8.67
N SER A 21 4.35 -2.69 8.29
CA SER A 21 4.25 -3.56 7.11
C SER A 21 4.07 -2.80 5.80
N MET A 22 3.65 -1.53 5.84
CA MET A 22 3.36 -0.73 4.63
C MET A 22 4.53 -0.59 3.63
N PRO A 23 5.79 -0.38 4.04
CA PRO A 23 6.92 -0.22 3.11
C PRO A 23 7.19 -1.46 2.25
N VAL A 24 6.74 -2.62 2.73
CA VAL A 24 6.90 -3.92 2.07
C VAL A 24 5.56 -4.50 1.62
N HIS A 25 4.45 -3.77 1.80
CA HIS A 25 3.15 -4.15 1.27
C HIS A 25 3.31 -4.28 -0.25
N TRP A 26 2.83 -5.38 -0.86
CA TRP A 26 3.04 -5.75 -2.27
C TRP A 26 4.40 -6.35 -2.65
N TYR A 27 5.29 -6.62 -1.68
CA TYR A 27 6.42 -7.51 -1.94
C TYR A 27 5.88 -8.94 -1.96
N TYR A 28 5.87 -9.56 -3.13
CA TYR A 28 5.44 -10.94 -3.31
C TYR A 28 6.55 -11.93 -2.96
N LYS A 29 7.82 -11.47 -2.96
CA LYS A 29 9.00 -12.28 -2.66
C LYS A 29 9.75 -11.79 -1.43
N ARG A 30 9.92 -12.67 -0.43
CA ARG A 30 10.62 -12.35 0.84
C ARG A 30 12.10 -12.02 0.63
N GLU A 31 12.73 -12.59 -0.40
CA GLU A 31 14.11 -12.29 -0.76
C GLU A 31 14.32 -10.81 -1.10
N TYR A 32 13.30 -10.14 -1.66
CA TYR A 32 13.39 -8.70 -1.98
C TYR A 32 13.27 -7.84 -0.73
N ILE A 33 12.41 -8.22 0.23
CA ILE A 33 12.36 -7.56 1.54
C ILE A 33 13.74 -7.62 2.23
N LYS A 34 14.38 -8.79 2.21
CA LYS A 34 15.72 -8.96 2.80
C LYS A 34 16.79 -8.18 2.03
N LYS A 35 16.70 -8.11 0.71
CA LYS A 35 17.64 -7.36 -0.11
C LYS A 35 17.54 -5.85 0.14
N ASP A 36 16.32 -5.33 0.21
CA ASP A 36 16.08 -3.89 0.20
C ASP A 36 16.11 -3.30 1.62
N PHE A 37 15.68 -4.06 2.64
CA PHE A 37 15.62 -3.60 4.03
C PHE A 37 16.51 -4.40 4.99
N GLY A 38 16.97 -5.61 4.61
CA GLY A 38 17.64 -6.54 5.53
C GLY A 38 16.69 -7.14 6.56
N LYS A 39 16.20 -6.32 7.48
CA LYS A 39 15.15 -6.61 8.46
C LYS A 39 14.30 -5.36 8.68
N ILE A 40 13.00 -5.54 8.85
CA ILE A 40 12.12 -4.45 9.29
C ILE A 40 12.26 -4.29 10.80
N THR A 41 12.91 -3.21 11.24
CA THR A 41 13.18 -2.93 12.67
C THR A 41 12.43 -1.71 13.21
N GLY A 42 11.58 -1.08 12.39
CA GLY A 42 10.83 0.11 12.77
C GLY A 42 10.03 0.66 11.60
N TYR A 43 9.60 1.91 11.74
CA TYR A 43 8.94 2.66 10.67
C TYR A 43 9.99 3.06 9.64
N ASN A 44 9.80 2.60 8.40
CA ASN A 44 10.66 2.93 7.28
C ASN A 44 9.83 3.61 6.19
N ASP A 45 10.49 4.39 5.35
CA ASP A 45 9.86 4.87 4.12
C ASP A 45 9.75 3.71 3.11
N ALA A 46 8.72 3.76 2.26
CA ALA A 46 8.63 2.86 1.12
C ALA A 46 9.73 3.18 0.09
N LEU A 47 10.34 2.14 -0.48
CA LEU A 47 11.36 2.32 -1.52
C LEU A 47 10.72 2.89 -2.78
N HIS A 48 11.39 3.86 -3.43
CA HIS A 48 10.96 4.39 -4.73
C HIS A 48 11.99 4.04 -5.83
N PRO A 49 11.55 3.45 -6.97
CA PRO A 49 10.20 2.98 -7.26
C PRO A 49 9.81 1.77 -6.40
N HIS A 50 8.53 1.63 -6.06
CA HIS A 50 8.05 0.53 -5.22
C HIS A 50 8.20 -0.81 -5.95
N PRO A 51 9.05 -1.73 -5.45
CA PRO A 51 9.31 -3.00 -6.11
C PRO A 51 8.04 -3.82 -6.27
N GLU A 52 7.96 -4.55 -7.37
CA GLU A 52 6.85 -5.45 -7.70
C GLU A 52 5.46 -4.78 -7.74
N SER A 53 5.39 -3.44 -7.69
CA SER A 53 4.16 -2.71 -7.90
C SER A 53 3.66 -2.96 -9.32
N PHE A 54 2.54 -3.67 -9.44
CA PHE A 54 1.83 -3.81 -10.71
C PHE A 54 1.34 -2.46 -11.26
N MET A 55 1.27 -1.44 -10.40
CA MET A 55 0.87 -0.07 -10.76
C MET A 55 2.02 0.77 -11.30
N PHE A 56 3.26 0.29 -11.19
CA PHE A 56 4.39 0.98 -11.80
C PHE A 56 4.21 0.98 -13.33
N ARG A 57 4.06 2.18 -13.91
CA ARG A 57 3.79 2.45 -15.34
C ARG A 57 2.37 2.18 -15.83
N ASN A 58 1.40 1.93 -14.95
CA ASN A 58 0.00 1.98 -15.36
C ASN A 58 -0.35 3.42 -15.76
N THR A 59 -0.96 3.57 -16.93
CA THR A 59 -1.41 4.86 -17.47
C THR A 59 -2.92 4.79 -17.66
N TYR A 60 -3.63 5.86 -17.30
CA TYR A 60 -5.06 5.96 -17.56
C TYR A 60 -5.30 6.23 -19.05
N SER A 61 -6.16 5.42 -19.68
CA SER A 61 -6.54 5.58 -21.09
C SER A 61 -8.02 5.22 -21.23
N PRO A 62 -8.94 6.18 -21.01
CA PRO A 62 -10.37 5.91 -21.04
C PRO A 62 -10.89 5.67 -22.46
N ASP A 63 -11.96 4.89 -22.57
CA ASP A 63 -12.78 4.83 -23.77
C ASP A 63 -13.67 6.09 -23.85
N ILE A 64 -13.17 7.10 -24.56
CA ILE A 64 -13.84 8.40 -24.74
C ILE A 64 -15.14 8.26 -25.53
N GLU A 65 -15.19 7.36 -26.52
CA GLU A 65 -16.39 7.20 -27.37
C GLU A 65 -17.55 6.64 -26.57
N SER A 66 -17.32 5.57 -25.82
CA SER A 66 -18.33 4.98 -24.95
C SER A 66 -18.78 5.95 -23.85
N ALA A 67 -17.85 6.70 -23.26
CA ALA A 67 -18.18 7.68 -22.23
C ALA A 67 -19.08 8.80 -22.75
N LYS A 68 -18.79 9.36 -23.94
CA LYS A 68 -19.64 10.35 -24.61
C LYS A 68 -21.02 9.78 -24.93
N ARG A 69 -21.09 8.57 -25.50
CA ARG A 69 -22.35 7.89 -25.81
C ARG A 69 -23.25 7.68 -24.59
N LEU A 70 -22.64 7.41 -23.43
CA LEU A 70 -23.36 7.16 -22.17
C LEU A 70 -23.54 8.42 -21.31
N ASN A 71 -23.10 9.59 -21.79
CA ASN A 71 -23.09 10.84 -21.03
C ASN A 71 -22.41 10.69 -19.65
N ARG A 72 -21.25 10.02 -19.61
CA ARG A 72 -20.46 9.78 -18.39
C ARG A 72 -19.19 10.63 -18.37
N PRO A 73 -18.74 11.10 -17.19
CA PRO A 73 -17.43 11.71 -17.05
C PRO A 73 -16.33 10.67 -17.33
N TYR A 74 -15.24 11.12 -17.96
CA TYR A 74 -14.07 10.31 -18.33
C TYR A 74 -12.75 11.05 -18.10
N ASP A 75 -12.82 12.28 -17.63
CA ASP A 75 -11.65 13.00 -17.16
C ASP A 75 -11.53 12.76 -15.66
N ILE A 76 -10.36 12.32 -15.22
CA ILE A 76 -10.06 12.09 -13.80
C ILE A 76 -9.31 13.27 -13.18
N LEU A 77 -8.90 14.24 -14.01
CA LEU A 77 -8.16 15.43 -13.58
C LEU A 77 -9.06 16.67 -13.50
N HIS A 78 -10.33 16.59 -13.91
CA HIS A 78 -11.30 17.69 -13.96
C HIS A 78 -12.63 17.30 -13.33
#